data_AF-D2UC07-F1
#
_entry.id   AF-D2UC07-F1
#
_cell.length_a   1.000
_cell.length_b   1.000
_cell.length_c   1.000
_cell.angle_alpha   90.00
_cell.angle_beta   90.00
_cell.angle_gamma   90.00
#
_symmetry.space_group_name_H-M   'P 1'
#
loop_
_entity.id
_entity.type
_entity.pdbx_description
1 polymer ?
#
loop_
_entity_poly.entity_id
_entity_poly.type
_entity_poly.pdbx_seq_one_letter_code
_entity_poly.pdbx_strand_id
1 'polypeptide(L)'
;MRQKVYFAGPTQGFVAKALSASLPAGTESNYDILVIGDADKGGRAMLELARKALDEGKEVVLDAASDGSAQSAHANTLQALVGTSIDAGAVRVKKGGRGHYVTPIDTPAVVLKKMQMAATYTQSQESDSEPSINSVQNIFGIKNKESAQ
;
A
#
# COMPACT_ATOMS: atom_id res chain seq x y z
N MET A 1 -4.74 0.53 21.36
CA MET A 1 -4.13 -0.75 20.94
C MET A 1 -3.32 -0.51 19.67
N ARG A 2 -2.24 -1.26 19.42
CA ARG A 2 -1.52 -1.19 18.13
C ARG A 2 -2.31 -1.96 17.06
N GLN A 3 -2.42 -1.41 15.86
CA GLN A 3 -3.12 -2.06 14.74
C GLN A 3 -2.49 -3.42 14.43
N LYS A 4 -3.32 -4.43 14.14
CA LYS A 4 -2.89 -5.76 13.71
C LYS A 4 -2.98 -5.92 12.20
N VAL A 5 -1.98 -6.57 11.62
CA VAL A 5 -1.89 -6.81 10.18
C VAL A 5 -2.11 -8.29 9.85
N TYR A 6 -2.99 -8.57 8.90
CA TYR A 6 -3.22 -9.90 8.36
C TYR A 6 -2.88 -9.93 6.86
N PHE A 7 -2.10 -10.92 6.45
CA PHE A 7 -1.63 -11.07 5.07
C PHE A 7 -2.44 -12.16 4.35
N ALA A 8 -3.06 -11.81 3.22
CA ALA A 8 -3.80 -12.74 2.39
C ALA A 8 -2.85 -13.63 1.57
N GLY A 9 -2.41 -14.74 2.17
CA GLY A 9 -1.46 -15.65 1.56
C GLY A 9 0.00 -15.15 1.62
N PRO A 10 0.93 -15.80 0.89
CA PRO A 10 2.34 -15.44 0.92
C PRO A 10 2.56 -14.10 0.22
N THR A 11 2.59 -13.03 1.03
CA THR A 11 2.73 -11.65 0.57
C THR A 11 4.19 -11.22 0.69
N GLN A 12 4.84 -10.81 -0.40
CA GLN A 12 6.25 -10.38 -0.39
C GLN A 12 6.48 -8.92 -0.81
N GLY A 13 5.40 -8.16 -1.00
CA GLY A 13 5.47 -6.77 -1.43
C GLY A 13 6.21 -5.85 -0.45
N PHE A 14 6.58 -4.66 -0.94
CA PHE A 14 7.36 -3.68 -0.18
C PHE A 14 6.63 -3.25 1.09
N VAL A 15 5.33 -2.91 0.99
CA VAL A 15 4.54 -2.47 2.14
C VAL A 15 4.33 -3.62 3.12
N ALA A 16 4.14 -4.84 2.64
CA ALA A 16 3.97 -6.02 3.47
C ALA A 16 5.18 -6.29 4.35
N LYS A 17 6.39 -6.16 3.79
CA LYS A 17 7.65 -6.24 4.55
C LYS A 17 7.73 -5.14 5.62
N ALA A 18 7.38 -3.91 5.28
CA ALA A 18 7.39 -2.80 6.23
C ALA A 18 6.38 -2.97 7.37
N LEU A 19 5.15 -3.42 7.04
CA LEU A 19 4.08 -3.65 8.02
C LEU A 19 4.38 -4.83 8.92
N SER A 20 4.88 -5.95 8.38
CA SER A 20 5.23 -7.14 9.18
C SER A 20 6.35 -6.87 10.20
N ALA A 21 7.29 -5.99 9.86
CA ALA A 21 8.36 -5.57 10.78
C ALA A 21 7.88 -4.61 11.89
N SER A 22 6.75 -3.93 11.68
CA SER A 22 6.36 -2.77 12.49
C SER A 22 5.08 -2.98 13.30
N LEU A 23 4.18 -3.84 12.81
CA LEU A 23 2.86 -4.09 13.38
C LEU A 23 2.72 -5.54 13.86
N PRO A 24 2.00 -5.79 14.96
CA PRO A 24 1.69 -7.15 15.39
C PRO A 24 0.89 -7.90 14.34
N ALA A 25 1.17 -9.20 14.20
CA ALA A 25 0.40 -10.09 13.34
C ALA A 25 -1.04 -10.25 13.86
N GLY A 26 -1.99 -10.19 12.94
CA GLY A 26 -3.40 -10.52 13.13
C GLY A 26 -3.73 -11.92 12.61
N THR A 27 -4.94 -12.37 12.91
CA THR A 27 -5.54 -13.59 12.34
C THR A 27 -6.70 -13.21 11.43
N GLU A 28 -7.22 -14.13 10.63
CA GLU A 28 -8.41 -13.89 9.79
C GLU A 28 -9.62 -13.39 10.61
N SER A 29 -9.74 -13.80 11.88
CA SER A 29 -10.79 -13.36 12.79
C SER A 29 -10.47 -12.07 13.57
N ASN A 30 -9.21 -11.61 13.57
CA ASN A 30 -8.76 -10.51 14.42
C ASN A 30 -7.60 -9.75 13.78
N TYR A 31 -7.95 -8.75 12.96
CA TYR A 31 -7.02 -7.84 12.30
C TYR A 31 -7.69 -6.48 12.07
N ASP A 32 -6.88 -5.43 11.91
CA ASP A 32 -7.33 -4.08 11.56
C ASP A 32 -7.00 -3.76 10.09
N ILE A 33 -5.90 -4.33 9.59
CA ILE A 33 -5.38 -4.11 8.23
C ILE A 33 -5.25 -5.46 7.53
N LEU A 34 -5.94 -5.63 6.40
CA LEU A 34 -5.73 -6.71 5.44
C LEU A 34 -4.70 -6.27 4.41
N VAL A 35 -3.69 -7.09 4.13
CA VAL A 35 -2.72 -6.86 3.05
C VAL A 35 -2.88 -7.93 1.99
N ILE A 36 -3.06 -7.52 0.75
CA ILE A 36 -3.14 -8.37 -0.44
C ILE A 36 -1.92 -8.05 -1.30
N GLY A 37 -1.08 -9.06 -1.55
CA GLY A 37 0.17 -8.91 -2.29
C GLY A 37 0.05 -9.06 -3.79
N ASP A 38 1.20 -8.91 -4.44
CA ASP A 38 1.44 -9.08 -5.88
C ASP A 38 1.16 -10.48 -6.44
N ALA A 39 1.17 -11.51 -5.58
CA ALA A 39 0.73 -12.85 -5.97
C ALA A 39 -0.75 -12.89 -6.38
N ASP A 40 -1.57 -11.93 -5.91
CA ASP A 40 -2.94 -11.76 -6.40
C ASP A 40 -2.95 -11.12 -7.79
N LYS A 41 -3.59 -11.79 -8.74
CA LYS A 41 -3.79 -11.30 -10.12
C LYS A 41 -5.19 -10.73 -10.34
N GLY A 42 -5.88 -10.33 -9.28
CA GLY A 42 -7.28 -9.91 -9.32
C GLY A 42 -8.27 -11.07 -9.32
N GLY A 43 -7.98 -12.12 -8.54
CA GLY A 43 -8.87 -13.26 -8.39
C GLY A 43 -10.16 -12.90 -7.65
N ARG A 44 -11.28 -13.54 -8.01
CA ARG A 44 -12.59 -13.31 -7.38
C ARG A 44 -12.56 -13.48 -5.85
N ALA A 45 -11.82 -14.46 -5.35
CA ALA A 45 -11.68 -14.71 -3.92
C ALA A 45 -11.04 -13.54 -3.16
N MET A 46 -9.98 -12.94 -3.72
CA MET A 46 -9.30 -11.79 -3.10
C MET A 46 -10.14 -10.52 -3.14
N LEU A 47 -10.89 -10.33 -4.23
CA LEU A 47 -11.87 -9.25 -4.32
C LEU A 47 -12.98 -9.38 -3.26
N GLU A 48 -13.54 -10.58 -3.09
CA GLU A 48 -14.57 -10.84 -2.08
C GLU A 48 -14.02 -10.65 -0.66
N LEU A 49 -12.79 -11.10 -0.40
CA LEU A 49 -12.11 -10.88 0.88
C LEU A 49 -11.89 -9.39 1.16
N ALA A 50 -11.43 -8.63 0.18
CA ALA A 50 -11.24 -7.18 0.31
C ALA A 50 -12.57 -6.45 0.57
N ARG A 51 -13.65 -6.82 -0.13
CA ARG A 51 -14.99 -6.24 0.10
C ARG A 51 -15.47 -6.51 1.53
N LYS A 52 -15.37 -7.76 1.97
CA LYS A 52 -15.75 -8.15 3.34
C LYS A 52 -14.96 -7.36 4.39
N ALA A 53 -13.65 -7.24 4.22
CA ALA A 53 -12.80 -6.46 5.12
C ALA A 53 -13.26 -4.99 5.21
N LEU A 54 -13.53 -4.34 4.07
CA LEU A 54 -14.02 -2.96 4.03
C LEU A 54 -15.40 -2.82 4.67
N ASP A 55 -16.30 -3.78 4.47
CA ASP A 55 -17.64 -3.78 5.07
C ASP A 55 -17.61 -3.95 6.59
N GLU A 56 -16.63 -4.67 7.11
CA GLU A 56 -16.33 -4.80 8.55
C GLU A 56 -15.58 -3.58 9.12
N GLY A 57 -15.35 -2.54 8.32
CA GLY A 57 -14.65 -1.33 8.74
C GLY A 57 -13.13 -1.49 8.85
N LYS A 58 -12.57 -2.57 8.29
CA LYS A 58 -11.12 -2.79 8.20
C LYS A 58 -10.51 -1.98 7.07
N GLU A 59 -9.19 -1.89 7.10
CA GLU A 59 -8.40 -1.25 6.04
C GLU A 59 -7.82 -2.32 5.12
N VAL A 60 -7.79 -2.06 3.82
CA VAL A 60 -7.21 -2.96 2.82
C VAL A 60 -6.01 -2.29 2.20
N VAL A 61 -4.88 -2.98 2.18
CA VAL A 61 -3.67 -2.58 1.45
C VAL A 61 -3.52 -3.52 0.27
N LEU A 62 -3.47 -2.94 -0.92
CA LEU A 62 -3.10 -3.67 -2.13
C LEU A 62 -1.64 -3.30 -2.42
N ASP A 63 -0.74 -4.24 -2.16
CA ASP A 63 0.70 -4.02 -2.16
C ASP A 63 1.37 -4.52 -3.43
N ALA A 64 2.18 -3.68 -4.07
CA ALA A 64 2.88 -3.99 -5.31
C ALA A 64 4.02 -4.96 -5.15
N ALA A 65 4.68 -5.19 -6.28
CA ALA A 65 5.73 -6.18 -6.42
C ALA A 65 6.77 -6.02 -5.31
N SER A 66 7.37 -7.16 -4.95
CA SER A 66 8.39 -7.22 -3.89
C SER A 66 9.62 -6.31 -4.09
N ASP A 67 9.85 -5.86 -5.32
CA ASP A 67 10.87 -4.88 -5.73
C ASP A 67 10.42 -3.41 -5.57
N GLY A 68 9.17 -3.19 -5.16
CA GLY A 68 8.57 -1.87 -4.99
C GLY A 68 8.19 -1.18 -6.30
N SER A 69 8.30 -1.84 -7.46
CA SER A 69 7.84 -1.27 -8.72
C SER A 69 6.32 -1.06 -8.70
N ALA A 70 5.83 -0.03 -9.40
CA ALA A 70 4.40 0.13 -9.63
C ALA A 70 3.95 -0.92 -10.66
N GLN A 71 3.78 -2.14 -10.19
CA GLN A 71 3.30 -3.24 -11.01
C GLN A 71 1.78 -3.35 -10.88
N SER A 72 1.12 -3.62 -12.00
CA SER A 72 -0.34 -3.64 -12.14
C SER A 72 -1.07 -4.76 -11.40
N ALA A 73 -0.38 -5.55 -10.56
CA ALA A 73 -0.94 -6.77 -9.98
C ALA A 73 -2.27 -6.53 -9.24
N HIS A 74 -2.42 -5.36 -8.60
CA HIS A 74 -3.66 -4.96 -7.91
C HIS A 74 -4.48 -3.91 -8.66
N ALA A 75 -4.08 -3.49 -9.86
CA ALA A 75 -4.85 -2.53 -10.65
C ALA A 75 -6.27 -3.05 -10.93
N ASN A 76 -6.40 -4.35 -11.20
CA ASN A 76 -7.71 -5.00 -11.41
C ASN A 76 -8.54 -5.06 -10.13
N THR A 77 -7.93 -5.45 -9.00
CA THR A 77 -8.60 -5.51 -7.70
C THR A 77 -9.04 -4.13 -7.26
N LEU A 78 -8.20 -3.10 -7.40
CA LEU A 78 -8.53 -1.72 -7.11
C LEU A 78 -9.66 -1.22 -8.02
N GLN A 79 -9.54 -1.42 -9.34
CA GLN A 79 -10.57 -1.04 -10.30
C GLN A 79 -11.93 -1.67 -9.97
N ALA A 80 -11.95 -2.93 -9.56
CA ALA A 80 -13.17 -3.62 -9.16
C ALA A 80 -13.74 -3.12 -7.81
N LEU A 81 -12.88 -2.71 -6.87
CA LEU A 81 -13.29 -2.22 -5.54
C LEU A 81 -13.79 -0.77 -5.59
N VAL A 82 -13.08 0.11 -6.28
CA VAL A 82 -13.29 1.57 -6.21
C VAL A 82 -13.56 2.24 -7.55
N GLY A 83 -13.55 1.49 -8.66
CA GLY A 83 -13.86 2.01 -9.99
C GLY A 83 -12.74 2.79 -10.67
N THR A 84 -11.51 2.73 -10.14
CA THR A 84 -10.34 3.41 -10.72
C THR A 84 -9.04 2.64 -10.47
N SER A 85 -7.99 2.98 -11.20
CA SER A 85 -6.62 2.49 -11.02
C SER A 85 -5.69 3.64 -10.65
N ILE A 86 -4.60 3.34 -9.93
CA ILE A 86 -3.62 4.33 -9.48
C ILE A 86 -2.22 3.77 -9.75
N ASP A 87 -1.36 4.57 -10.39
CA ASP A 87 0.07 4.25 -10.57
C ASP A 87 0.82 4.54 -9.25
N ALA A 88 0.87 3.54 -8.37
CA ALA A 88 1.53 3.60 -7.07
C ALA A 88 2.14 2.24 -6.71
N GLY A 89 3.11 2.26 -5.79
CA GLY A 89 3.78 1.04 -5.33
C GLY A 89 2.97 0.27 -4.28
N ALA A 90 1.92 0.87 -3.75
CA ALA A 90 0.80 0.19 -3.09
C ALA A 90 -0.35 1.21 -2.93
N VAL A 91 -1.52 0.73 -2.54
CA VAL A 91 -2.67 1.59 -2.19
C VAL A 91 -3.33 1.10 -0.91
N ARG A 92 -3.62 2.02 -0.01
CA ARG A 92 -4.48 1.79 1.16
C ARG A 92 -5.91 2.23 0.82
N VAL A 93 -6.87 1.37 1.10
CA VAL A 93 -8.29 1.59 0.89
C VAL A 93 -9.00 1.50 2.24
N LYS A 94 -9.85 2.47 2.53
CA LYS A 94 -10.70 2.51 3.73
C LYS A 94 -12.11 2.89 3.35
N LYS A 95 -13.11 2.27 3.98
CA LYS A 95 -14.51 2.65 3.80
C LYS A 95 -14.75 4.05 4.41
N GLY A 96 -15.32 4.94 3.60
CA GLY A 96 -15.81 6.25 4.00
C GLY A 96 -17.35 6.30 3.99
N GLY A 97 -17.93 7.41 4.44
CA GLY A 97 -19.38 7.51 4.60
C GLY A 97 -20.20 7.33 3.31
N ARG A 98 -19.66 7.72 2.14
CA ARG A 98 -20.32 7.60 0.82
C ARG A 98 -19.47 6.91 -0.25
N GLY A 99 -18.41 6.19 0.15
CA GLY A 99 -17.45 5.61 -0.80
C GLY A 99 -16.20 5.09 -0.11
N HIS A 100 -15.05 5.21 -0.78
CA HIS A 100 -13.77 4.77 -0.24
C HIS A 100 -12.76 5.92 -0.22
N TYR A 101 -11.99 6.01 0.86
CA TYR A 101 -10.74 6.75 0.87
C TYR A 101 -9.66 5.85 0.28
N VAL A 102 -9.00 6.33 -0.77
CA VAL A 102 -7.91 5.63 -1.44
C VAL A 102 -6.65 6.47 -1.27
N THR A 103 -5.68 5.94 -0.54
CA THR A 103 -4.40 6.61 -0.24
C THR A 103 -3.28 5.87 -0.96
N PRO A 104 -2.67 6.46 -2.01
CA PRO A 104 -1.49 5.90 -2.64
C PRO A 104 -0.33 5.82 -1.65
N ILE A 105 0.46 4.76 -1.74
CA ILE A 105 1.68 4.59 -0.96
C ILE A 105 2.85 4.61 -1.95
N ASP A 106 3.75 5.55 -1.74
CA ASP A 106 4.94 5.70 -2.55
C ASP A 106 6.05 4.79 -2.04
N THR A 107 6.48 3.89 -2.91
CA THR A 107 7.71 3.09 -2.73
C THR A 107 8.90 3.86 -3.28
N PRO A 108 10.14 3.57 -2.83
CA PRO A 108 11.33 4.24 -3.34
C PRO A 108 11.46 4.21 -4.87
N ALA A 109 11.11 3.09 -5.52
CA ALA A 109 11.13 2.97 -6.97
C ALA A 109 10.11 3.90 -7.67
N VAL A 110 8.93 4.07 -7.08
CA VAL A 110 7.90 4.99 -7.61
C VAL A 110 8.30 6.45 -7.41
N VAL A 111 8.89 6.78 -6.26
CA VAL A 111 9.44 8.13 -6.01
C VAL A 111 10.51 8.45 -7.05
N LEU A 112 11.46 7.53 -7.28
CA LEU A 112 12.52 7.71 -8.27
C LEU A 112 11.95 7.92 -9.69
N LYS A 113 10.97 7.10 -10.09
CA LYS A 113 10.29 7.25 -11.40
C LYS A 113 9.61 8.61 -11.51
N LYS A 114 8.89 9.07 -10.48
CA LYS A 114 8.25 10.39 -10.44
C LYS A 114 9.26 11.52 -10.56
N MET A 115 10.39 11.43 -9.84
CA MET A 115 11.49 12.40 -9.92
C MET A 115 12.12 12.44 -11.31
N GLN A 116 12.38 11.29 -11.94
CA GLN A 116 12.90 11.23 -13.31
C GLN A 116 11.94 11.88 -14.32
N MET A 117 10.64 11.60 -14.20
CA MET A 117 9.64 12.24 -15.05
C MET A 117 9.59 13.75 -14.80
N ALA A 118 9.57 14.21 -13.54
CA ALA A 118 9.59 15.64 -13.20
C ALA A 118 10.84 16.36 -13.72
N ALA A 119 12.03 15.75 -13.59
CA ALA A 119 13.28 16.29 -14.12
C ALA A 119 13.29 16.36 -15.66
N THR A 120 12.52 15.49 -16.33
CA THR A 120 12.33 15.57 -17.79
C THR A 120 11.46 16.77 -18.20
N TYR A 121 10.57 17.23 -17.30
CA TYR A 121 9.69 18.39 -17.53
C TYR A 121 10.23 19.70 -16.93
N THR A 122 11.31 19.67 -16.16
CA THR A 122 11.85 20.86 -15.49
C THR A 122 13.38 20.84 -15.56
N GLN A 123 13.93 21.55 -16.55
CA GLN A 123 15.31 22.02 -16.44
C GLN A 123 15.39 22.94 -15.23
N SER A 124 16.25 22.59 -14.27
CA SER A 124 16.71 23.47 -13.18
C SER A 124 15.75 23.66 -12.00
N GLN A 125 15.54 22.63 -11.18
CA GLN A 125 15.46 22.82 -9.73
C GLN A 125 16.18 21.66 -9.02
N GLU A 126 17.19 22.00 -8.23
CA GLU A 126 17.81 21.10 -7.25
C GLU A 126 16.70 20.70 -6.26
N SER A 127 16.13 19.52 -6.48
CA SER A 127 15.19 18.88 -5.58
C SER A 127 15.98 18.28 -4.43
N ASP A 128 16.11 19.02 -3.32
CA ASP A 128 16.40 18.40 -2.03
C ASP A 128 15.44 17.23 -1.85
N SER A 129 16.01 16.06 -1.56
CA SER A 129 15.32 14.77 -1.60
C SER A 129 14.46 14.63 -0.34
N GLU A 130 13.40 15.43 -0.22
CA GLU A 130 12.48 15.27 0.90
C GLU A 130 11.78 13.90 0.78
N PRO A 131 11.71 13.12 1.88
CA PRO A 131 11.04 11.83 1.86
C PRO A 131 9.57 12.01 1.49
N SER A 132 9.04 11.12 0.62
CA SER A 132 7.64 11.21 0.19
C SER A 132 6.68 11.29 1.38
N ILE A 133 5.80 12.29 1.35
CA ILE A 133 4.70 12.44 2.31
C ILE A 133 3.84 11.16 2.35
N ASN A 134 3.72 10.46 1.22
CA ASN A 134 2.96 9.21 1.08
C ASN A 134 3.81 7.95 1.33
N SER A 135 4.89 8.05 2.11
CA SER A 135 5.65 6.88 2.54
C SER A 135 4.81 5.94 3.41
N VAL A 136 5.19 4.66 3.44
CA VAL A 136 4.55 3.66 4.33
C VAL A 136 4.64 4.09 5.81
N GLN A 137 5.74 4.75 6.20
CA GLN A 137 5.92 5.24 7.55
C GLN A 137 4.88 6.29 7.93
N ASN A 138 4.70 7.30 7.08
CA ASN A 138 3.76 8.38 7.33
C ASN A 138 2.30 7.88 7.31
N ILE A 139 1.95 7.02 6.36
CA ILE A 139 0.58 6.53 6.19
C ILE A 139 0.13 5.66 7.36
N PHE A 140 1.04 4.86 7.94
CA PHE A 140 0.74 3.97 9.07
C PHE A 140 1.25 4.47 10.42
N GLY A 141 1.84 5.67 10.48
CA GLY A 141 2.43 6.21 11.70
C GLY A 141 3.54 5.32 12.28
N ILE A 142 4.28 4.61 11.42
CA ILE A 142 5.39 3.76 11.84
C ILE A 142 6.56 4.67 12.15
N LYS A 143 6.99 4.70 13.41
CA LYS A 143 8.23 5.37 13.79
C LYS A 143 9.38 4.62 13.14
N ASN A 144 10.21 5.31 12.36
CA ASN A 144 11.52 4.78 12.01
C ASN A 144 12.21 4.43 13.32
N LYS A 145 12.54 3.15 13.51
CA LYS A 145 13.74 2.85 14.29
C LYS A 145 14.86 3.35 13.40
N GLU A 146 15.26 4.61 13.57
CA GLU A 146 16.60 4.99 13.15
C GLU A 146 17.53 3.90 13.67
N SER A 147 18.28 3.30 12.75
CA SER A 147 19.38 2.44 13.10
C SER A 147 20.25 3.24 14.07
N ALA A 148 20.18 2.89 15.35
CA ALA A 148 21.27 3.18 16.25
C ALA A 148 22.42 2.27 15.79
N GLN A 149 23.20 2.75 14.82
CA GLN A 149 24.54 2.27 14.48
C GLN A 149 25.22 3.23 13.52
#